data_AF-A0A915BG63-F1
#
_entry.id   AF-A0A915BG63-F1
#
_cell.length_a   1.000
_cell.length_b   1.000
_cell.length_c   1.000
_cell.angle_alpha   90.00
_cell.angle_beta   90.00
_cell.angle_gamma   90.00
#
_symmetry.space_group_name_H-M   'P 1'
#
loop_
_entity.id
_entity.type
_entity.pdbx_description
1 polymer ?
#
loop_
_entity_poly.entity_id
_entity_poly.type
_entity_poly.pdbx_seq_one_letter_code
_entity_poly.pdbx_strand_id
1 'polypeptide(L)'
;MIIKSEEIANDFCELTKCIAETDAELQCERSQSREYDGGLGDAGDAILDHSIKFSGLPHIYRRLIILCVLLEWSHKEISLSERAIPLAITQLRTSSHLDVDLCSPMSARLSLAAKRFIKNTLHFDHTVKFFPPIQHSPVANFTRRIELAVSIRNLELWRHFPLQSPVDTFRCELQGIIEVEVNSWVKQCESDLPNAVRSLTNSLSFFSDSYISLFGYFDISYIGVVFATLDQKLSKKGTRFVRRALRSLDTHNDESLESFTKATMKLFEGFKNLIKVAKEARVKDGELFSYESWFTASAVFWTFTWRTMCRRLTLRSLAEDNEGICDERVLPSVVNFLAIHKALCEDFIHLELQNANLALIQSLMTFLFTQNECTLQAEASTPLSCITTK
;
A
#
# COMPACT_ATOMS: atom_id res chain seq x y z
N MET A 1 48.94 21.43 10.72
CA MET A 1 48.33 20.49 11.69
C MET A 1 46.83 20.51 11.43
N ILE A 2 46.29 19.53 10.70
CA ILE A 2 44.86 19.49 10.35
C ILE A 2 44.14 18.89 11.55
N ILE A 3 43.48 19.72 12.34
CA ILE A 3 42.74 19.27 13.52
C ILE A 3 41.41 18.71 13.03
N LYS A 4 41.33 17.38 12.90
CA LYS A 4 40.10 16.65 12.58
C LYS A 4 39.29 16.44 13.87
N SER A 5 38.74 17.51 14.44
CA SER A 5 37.88 17.42 15.62
C SER A 5 36.43 17.73 15.26
N GLU A 6 35.49 16.96 15.81
CA GLU A 6 34.06 17.23 15.77
C GLU A 6 33.72 18.59 16.42
N GLU A 7 34.49 19.00 17.43
CA GLU A 7 34.35 20.30 18.09
C GLU A 7 34.53 21.46 17.11
N ILE A 8 35.55 21.40 16.25
CA ILE A 8 35.81 22.43 15.24
C ILE A 8 34.65 22.53 14.23
N ALA A 9 34.05 21.40 13.86
CA ALA A 9 32.88 21.43 12.98
C ALA A 9 31.68 22.13 13.65
N ASN A 10 31.48 21.90 14.94
CA ASN A 10 30.43 22.57 15.71
C ASN A 10 30.72 24.07 15.86
N ASP A 11 31.95 24.46 16.20
CA ASP A 11 32.36 25.86 16.32
C ASP A 11 32.13 26.63 15.01
N PHE A 12 32.49 26.03 13.86
CA PHE A 12 32.23 26.62 12.55
C PHE A 12 30.74 26.73 12.22
N CYS A 13 29.93 25.74 12.61
CA CYS A 13 28.47 25.81 12.48
C CYS A 13 27.89 26.95 13.33
N GLU A 14 28.34 27.11 14.57
CA GLU A 14 27.89 28.18 15.45
C GLU A 14 28.29 29.56 14.92
N LEU A 15 29.54 29.73 14.49
CA LEU A 15 30.01 30.95 13.84
C LEU A 15 29.17 31.28 12.60
N THR A 16 28.97 30.29 11.71
CA THR A 16 28.20 30.50 10.48
C THR A 16 26.74 30.80 10.77
N LYS A 17 26.17 30.20 11.82
CA LYS A 17 24.82 30.51 12.28
C LYS A 17 24.71 31.95 12.75
N CYS A 18 25.63 32.43 13.59
CA CYS A 18 25.63 33.82 14.04
C CYS A 18 25.76 34.81 12.87
N ILE A 19 26.63 34.52 11.90
CA ILE A 19 26.77 35.35 10.70
C ILE A 19 25.45 35.37 9.90
N ALA A 20 24.88 34.20 9.62
CA ALA A 20 23.65 34.08 8.83
C ALA A 20 22.44 34.74 9.51
N GLU A 21 22.31 34.63 10.84
CA GLU A 21 21.26 35.32 11.61
C GLU A 21 21.44 36.84 11.54
N THR A 22 22.67 37.34 11.69
CA THR A 22 22.96 38.79 11.59
C THR A 22 22.65 39.32 10.18
N ASP A 23 23.08 38.59 9.14
CA ASP A 23 22.80 38.98 7.75
C ASP A 23 21.30 38.92 7.43
N ALA A 24 20.58 37.94 7.98
CA ALA A 24 19.13 37.84 7.84
C ALA A 24 18.39 39.01 8.48
N GLU A 25 18.79 39.43 9.69
CA GLU A 25 18.23 40.61 10.37
C GLU A 25 18.47 41.88 9.55
N LEU A 26 19.70 42.10 9.08
CA LEU A 26 20.05 43.24 8.23
C LEU A 26 19.29 43.24 6.89
N GLN A 27 19.09 42.07 6.29
CA GLN A 27 18.29 41.95 5.07
C GLN A 27 16.82 42.29 5.32
N CYS A 28 16.25 41.81 6.42
CA CYS A 28 14.87 42.10 6.78
C CYS A 28 14.64 43.59 7.05
N GLU A 29 15.57 44.25 7.75
CA GLU A 29 15.54 45.70 7.97
C GLU A 29 15.54 46.50 6.66
N ARG A 30 16.29 46.04 5.66
CA ARG A 30 16.43 46.71 4.36
C ARG A 30 15.27 46.43 3.40
N SER A 31 14.72 45.22 3.42
CA SER A 31 13.80 44.72 2.39
C SER A 31 12.32 44.73 2.80
N GLN A 32 12.01 45.00 4.08
CA GLN A 32 10.67 44.87 4.68
C GLN A 32 10.04 43.47 4.57
N SER A 33 10.74 42.51 3.96
CA SER A 33 10.38 41.10 3.92
C SER A 33 10.91 40.40 5.16
N ARG A 34 10.16 39.44 5.70
CA ARG A 34 10.63 38.54 6.78
C ARG A 34 11.20 37.22 6.24
N GLU A 35 11.64 37.23 4.98
CA GLU A 35 12.27 36.08 4.33
C GLU A 35 13.75 36.33 4.08
N TYR A 36 14.58 35.37 4.48
CA TYR A 36 16.02 35.35 4.24
C TYR A 36 16.36 34.47 3.03
N ASP A 37 17.17 34.98 2.11
CA ASP A 37 17.51 34.27 0.86
C ASP A 37 18.67 33.26 1.00
N GLY A 38 19.28 33.18 2.19
CA GLY A 38 20.40 32.27 2.47
C GLY A 38 21.77 32.78 2.01
N GLY A 39 21.86 34.00 1.49
CA GLY A 39 23.11 34.64 1.09
C GLY A 39 23.83 35.29 2.27
N LEU A 40 25.14 35.05 2.38
CA LEU A 40 25.99 35.78 3.32
C LEU A 40 26.35 37.14 2.72
N GLY A 41 26.33 38.20 3.53
CA GLY A 41 26.81 39.52 3.15
C GLY A 41 28.34 39.54 3.02
N ASP A 42 28.90 40.49 2.27
CA ASP A 42 30.34 40.54 1.94
C ASP A 42 31.27 40.40 3.16
N ALA A 43 30.90 41.05 4.28
CA ALA A 43 31.67 40.97 5.52
C ALA A 43 31.59 39.58 6.17
N GLY A 44 30.39 39.00 6.27
CA GLY A 44 30.17 37.65 6.80
C GLY A 44 30.84 36.58 5.95
N ASP A 45 30.74 36.71 4.61
CA ASP A 45 31.38 35.87 3.61
C ASP A 45 32.91 35.86 3.79
N ALA A 46 33.51 37.05 3.92
CA ALA A 46 34.94 37.22 4.12
C ALA A 46 35.42 36.64 5.46
N ILE A 47 34.68 36.86 6.55
CA ILE A 47 35.02 36.31 7.88
C ILE A 47 35.06 34.77 7.82
N LEU A 48 34.03 34.16 7.23
CA LEU A 48 33.95 32.71 7.12
C LEU A 48 35.06 32.14 6.21
N ASP A 49 35.31 32.78 5.06
CA ASP A 49 36.36 32.36 4.13
C ASP A 49 37.77 32.46 4.77
N HIS A 50 38.07 33.55 5.47
CA HIS A 50 39.34 33.70 6.18
C HIS A 50 39.52 32.66 7.30
N SER A 51 38.46 32.37 8.06
CA SER A 51 38.52 31.42 9.17
C SER A 51 38.77 29.98 8.69
N ILE A 52 38.13 29.60 7.57
CA ILE A 52 38.31 28.29 6.94
C ILE A 52 39.70 28.15 6.34
N LYS A 53 40.19 29.17 5.62
CA LYS A 53 41.56 29.20 5.07
C LYS A 53 42.62 29.13 6.15
N PHE A 54 42.44 29.87 7.24
CA PHE A 54 43.35 29.84 8.40
C PHE A 54 43.45 28.43 9.00
N SER A 55 42.36 27.68 9.00
CA SER A 55 42.30 26.31 9.51
C SER A 55 42.81 25.25 8.51
N GLY A 56 43.22 25.66 7.31
CA GLY A 56 43.70 24.76 6.26
C GLY A 56 42.62 23.83 5.70
N LEU A 57 41.35 24.23 5.77
CA LEU A 57 40.21 23.45 5.29
C LEU A 57 39.86 23.83 3.83
N PRO A 58 39.35 22.88 3.03
CA PRO A 58 39.03 23.14 1.63
C PRO A 58 37.79 24.03 1.48
N HIS A 59 37.67 24.73 0.34
CA HIS A 59 36.53 25.62 0.06
C HIS A 59 35.17 24.90 0.13
N ILE A 60 35.12 23.61 -0.20
CA ILE A 60 33.88 22.82 -0.08
C ILE A 60 33.38 22.75 1.38
N TYR A 61 34.28 22.80 2.38
CA TYR A 61 33.93 22.83 3.80
C TYR A 61 32.99 24.00 4.12
N ARG A 62 33.26 25.16 3.52
CA ARG A 62 32.43 26.37 3.64
C ARG A 62 31.00 26.14 3.17
N ARG A 63 30.84 25.55 1.99
CA ARG A 63 29.51 25.27 1.40
C ARG A 63 28.74 24.23 2.19
N LEU A 64 29.43 23.24 2.75
CA LEU A 64 28.83 22.24 3.64
C LEU A 64 28.28 22.87 4.92
N ILE A 65 29.02 23.76 5.57
CA ILE A 65 28.54 24.45 6.78
C ILE A 65 27.33 25.33 6.48
N ILE A 66 27.40 26.13 5.40
CA ILE A 66 26.29 27.00 5.00
C ILE A 66 25.02 26.17 4.78
N LEU A 67 25.10 25.09 4.00
CA LEU A 67 23.95 24.21 3.79
C LEU A 67 23.47 23.60 5.11
N CYS A 68 24.37 23.17 6.00
CA CYS A 68 24.00 22.62 7.30
C CYS A 68 23.22 23.63 8.15
N VAL A 69 23.68 24.88 8.23
CA VAL A 69 23.01 25.95 8.98
C VAL A 69 21.63 26.26 8.39
N LEU A 70 21.50 26.31 7.06
CA LEU A 70 20.21 26.53 6.41
C LEU A 70 19.22 25.38 6.64
N LEU A 71 19.68 24.13 6.66
CA LEU A 71 18.82 22.98 6.97
C LEU A 71 18.34 22.96 8.42
N GLU A 72 19.13 23.53 9.33
CA GLU A 72 18.80 23.65 10.77
C GLU A 72 18.26 25.04 11.14
N TRP A 73 17.83 25.83 10.15
CA TRP A 73 17.38 27.19 10.37
C TRP A 73 16.20 27.22 11.35
N SER A 74 16.39 27.97 12.44
CA SER A 74 15.44 28.08 13.53
C SER A 74 15.40 29.50 14.08
N HIS A 75 14.99 30.46 13.25
CA HIS A 75 14.82 31.84 13.68
C HIS A 75 13.37 32.11 14.10
N LYS A 76 13.16 32.93 15.14
CA LYS A 76 11.82 33.19 15.71
C LYS A 76 10.90 33.97 14.78
N GLU A 77 11.47 34.89 14.00
CA GLU A 77 10.69 35.86 13.22
C GLU A 77 10.95 35.81 11.71
N ILE A 78 12.03 35.16 11.28
CA ILE A 78 12.52 35.20 9.89
C ILE A 78 12.49 33.79 9.33
N SER A 79 11.71 33.58 8.28
CA SER A 79 11.68 32.30 7.55
C SER A 79 12.73 32.28 6.44
N LEU A 80 13.19 31.09 6.06
CA LEU A 80 13.96 30.95 4.84
C LEU A 80 13.06 31.11 3.62
N SER A 81 13.55 31.83 2.62
CA SER A 81 12.97 31.86 1.29
C SER A 81 13.03 30.46 0.65
N GLU A 82 12.05 30.13 -0.20
CA GLU A 82 12.01 28.88 -0.97
C GLU A 82 13.29 28.64 -1.80
N ARG A 83 14.04 29.70 -2.12
CA ARG A 83 15.26 29.66 -2.95
C ARG A 83 16.55 29.39 -2.17
N ALA A 84 16.56 29.57 -0.85
CA ALA A 84 17.77 29.55 -0.04
C ALA A 84 18.49 28.19 -0.09
N ILE A 85 17.76 27.12 0.20
CA ILE A 85 18.28 25.74 0.17
C ILE A 85 18.66 25.30 -1.25
N PRO A 86 17.81 25.49 -2.30
CA PRO A 86 18.20 25.19 -3.67
C PRO A 86 19.49 25.88 -4.12
N LEU A 87 19.69 27.15 -3.74
CA LEU A 87 20.89 27.91 -4.07
C LEU A 87 22.12 27.30 -3.40
N ALA A 88 22.03 27.00 -2.10
CA ALA A 88 23.12 26.37 -1.35
C ALA A 88 23.49 24.98 -1.91
N ILE A 89 22.49 24.18 -2.30
CA ILE A 89 22.72 22.90 -3.00
C ILE A 89 23.47 23.12 -4.32
N THR A 90 23.05 24.11 -5.11
CA THR A 90 23.68 24.41 -6.40
C THR A 90 25.13 24.84 -6.22
N GLN A 91 25.42 25.71 -5.24
CA GLN A 91 26.78 26.14 -4.92
C GLN A 91 27.67 24.98 -4.41
N LEU A 92 27.08 24.03 -3.68
CA LEU A 92 27.79 22.83 -3.25
C LEU A 92 28.15 21.94 -4.44
N ARG A 93 27.21 21.73 -5.38
CA ARG A 93 27.43 20.92 -6.59
C ARG A 93 28.49 21.51 -7.54
N THR A 94 28.59 22.83 -7.61
CA THR A 94 29.59 23.51 -8.46
C THR A 94 30.96 23.65 -7.80
N SER A 95 31.09 23.25 -6.52
CA SER A 95 32.36 23.35 -5.80
C SER A 95 33.34 22.24 -6.19
N SER A 96 34.64 22.54 -6.09
CA SER A 96 35.68 21.53 -6.26
C SER A 96 35.63 20.51 -5.13
N HIS A 97 35.66 19.22 -5.49
CA HIS A 97 35.73 18.09 -4.55
C HIS A 97 37.18 17.70 -4.18
N LEU A 98 38.16 18.56 -4.48
CA LEU A 98 39.54 18.40 -4.02
C LEU A 98 39.57 18.40 -2.48
N ASP A 99 40.32 17.45 -1.91
CA ASP A 99 40.51 17.27 -0.46
C ASP A 99 39.20 17.06 0.35
N VAL A 100 38.14 16.57 -0.30
CA VAL A 100 36.83 16.35 0.35
C VAL A 100 36.90 15.43 1.57
N ASP A 101 37.89 14.53 1.64
CA ASP A 101 38.11 13.62 2.77
C ASP A 101 38.39 14.36 4.09
N LEU A 102 38.88 15.62 4.01
CA LEU A 102 39.08 16.48 5.18
C LEU A 102 37.75 16.97 5.79
N CYS A 103 36.65 16.88 5.03
CA CYS A 103 35.33 17.33 5.46
C CYS A 103 34.54 16.27 6.24
N SER A 104 35.11 15.09 6.54
CA SER A 104 34.40 13.97 7.18
C SER A 104 33.58 14.33 8.45
N PRO A 105 34.09 15.17 9.38
CA PRO A 105 33.30 15.61 10.54
C PRO A 105 32.11 16.51 10.13
N MET A 106 32.33 17.43 9.19
CA MET A 106 31.29 18.33 8.71
C MET A 106 30.22 17.59 7.89
N SER A 107 30.61 16.60 7.08
CA SER A 107 29.65 15.77 6.34
C SER A 107 28.82 14.91 7.28
N ALA A 108 29.36 14.47 8.42
CA ALA A 108 28.59 13.79 9.46
C ALA A 108 27.54 14.71 10.09
N ARG A 109 27.92 15.96 10.40
CA ARG A 109 26.98 16.97 10.93
C ARG A 109 25.89 17.32 9.91
N LEU A 110 26.27 17.53 8.65
CA LEU A 110 25.34 17.76 7.56
C LEU A 110 24.40 16.57 7.36
N SER A 111 24.88 15.33 7.49
CA SER A 111 24.04 14.12 7.44
C SER A 111 22.94 14.15 8.50
N LEU A 112 23.27 14.53 9.74
CA LEU A 112 22.28 14.65 10.81
C LEU A 112 21.24 15.73 10.50
N ALA A 113 21.67 16.90 10.02
CA ALA A 113 20.78 17.98 9.60
C ALA A 113 19.88 17.54 8.44
N ALA A 114 20.44 16.89 7.41
CA ALA A 114 19.72 16.37 6.26
C ALA A 114 18.68 15.31 6.66
N LYS A 115 19.02 14.38 7.55
CA LYS A 115 18.09 13.37 8.06
C LYS A 115 16.91 14.00 8.79
N ARG A 116 17.16 15.00 9.64
CA ARG A 116 16.09 15.75 10.33
C ARG A 116 15.22 16.52 9.35
N PHE A 117 15.82 17.23 8.40
CA PHE A 117 15.10 17.95 7.36
C PHE A 117 14.20 17.02 6.56
N ILE A 118 14.74 15.91 6.05
CA ILE A 118 14.00 14.88 5.31
C ILE A 118 12.81 14.38 6.12
N LYS A 119 13.03 14.02 7.39
CA LYS A 119 11.96 13.56 8.27
C LYS A 119 10.86 14.60 8.41
N ASN A 120 11.24 15.86 8.66
CA ASN A 120 10.28 16.95 8.77
C ASN A 120 9.52 17.14 7.46
N THR A 121 10.19 17.17 6.30
CA THR A 121 9.55 17.32 4.99
C THR A 121 8.58 16.19 4.68
N LEU A 122 8.94 14.94 5.01
CA LEU A 122 8.10 13.77 4.76
C LEU A 122 6.91 13.66 5.71
N HIS A 123 7.01 14.21 6.93
CA HIS A 123 5.94 14.18 7.94
C HIS A 123 5.14 15.48 8.05
N PHE A 124 5.53 16.55 7.35
CA PHE A 124 4.83 17.82 7.39
C PHE A 124 3.48 17.70 6.65
N ASP A 125 2.40 17.77 7.45
CA ASP A 125 1.02 17.84 7.01
C ASP A 125 0.60 16.72 6.03
N HIS A 126 0.44 15.50 6.59
CA HIS A 126 -0.03 14.26 5.94
C HIS A 126 -1.44 14.39 5.35
N THR A 127 -1.56 15.26 4.36
CA THR A 127 -2.75 15.51 3.55
C THR A 127 -2.87 14.50 2.41
N VAL A 128 -1.75 13.93 1.98
CA VAL A 128 -1.67 12.92 0.91
C VAL A 128 -1.71 11.54 1.52
N LYS A 129 -2.71 10.73 1.16
CA LYS A 129 -2.77 9.30 1.49
C LYS A 129 -2.22 8.45 0.35
N PHE A 130 -1.30 7.57 0.66
CA PHE A 130 -0.75 6.58 -0.28
C PHE A 130 -1.49 5.25 -0.25
N PHE A 131 -2.28 4.98 0.78
CA PHE A 131 -3.01 3.74 0.95
C PHE A 131 -4.42 3.93 1.56
N PRO A 132 -5.46 3.27 1.01
CA PRO A 132 -5.46 2.56 -0.27
C PRO A 132 -5.30 3.55 -1.45
N PRO A 133 -4.70 3.15 -2.59
CA PRO A 133 -4.51 4.04 -3.73
C PRO A 133 -5.84 4.32 -4.45
N ILE A 134 -6.34 5.55 -4.40
CA ILE A 134 -7.68 5.90 -4.95
C ILE A 134 -7.58 6.79 -6.19
N GLN A 135 -6.49 7.55 -6.36
CA GLN A 135 -6.31 8.52 -7.46
C GLN A 135 -4.82 8.71 -7.79
N HIS A 136 -4.50 9.15 -9.01
CA HIS A 136 -3.12 9.43 -9.42
C HIS A 136 -2.62 10.83 -9.02
N SER A 137 -3.53 11.79 -8.80
CA SER A 137 -3.21 13.19 -8.47
C SER A 137 -2.37 13.41 -7.20
N PRO A 138 -2.47 12.60 -6.12
CA PRO A 138 -1.71 12.84 -4.89
C PRO A 138 -0.20 12.60 -5.08
N VAL A 139 0.17 11.71 -6.00
CA VAL A 139 1.57 11.37 -6.31
C VAL A 139 2.32 12.56 -6.89
N ALA A 140 1.74 13.26 -7.87
CA ALA A 140 2.38 14.41 -8.51
C ALA A 140 2.63 15.57 -7.53
N ASN A 141 1.63 15.88 -6.70
CA ASN A 141 1.75 16.92 -5.67
C ASN A 141 2.80 16.56 -4.62
N PHE A 142 2.86 15.29 -4.22
CA PHE A 142 3.87 14.82 -3.29
C PHE A 142 5.28 14.91 -3.87
N THR A 143 5.49 14.48 -5.12
CA THR A 143 6.79 14.55 -5.80
C THR A 143 7.36 15.97 -5.82
N ARG A 144 6.51 16.97 -6.12
CA ARG A 144 6.93 18.38 -6.10
C ARG A 144 7.34 18.85 -4.70
N ARG A 145 6.63 18.40 -3.65
CA ARG A 145 6.93 18.80 -2.27
C ARG A 145 8.23 18.20 -1.74
N ILE A 146 8.54 16.96 -2.11
CA ILE A 146 9.76 16.26 -1.66
C ILE A 146 10.99 16.58 -2.50
N GLU A 147 10.87 17.37 -3.57
CA GLU A 147 11.95 17.64 -4.54
C GLU A 147 13.25 18.10 -3.88
N LEU A 148 13.16 18.92 -2.84
CA LEU A 148 14.32 19.38 -2.08
C LEU A 148 14.94 18.26 -1.24
N ALA A 149 14.12 17.45 -0.57
CA ALA A 149 14.58 16.29 0.18
C ALA A 149 15.26 15.27 -0.75
N VAL A 150 14.73 15.07 -1.97
CA VAL A 150 15.33 14.23 -3.01
C VAL A 150 16.66 14.83 -3.50
N SER A 151 16.72 16.14 -3.69
CA SER A 151 17.95 16.83 -4.10
C SER A 151 19.07 16.69 -3.07
N ILE A 152 18.74 16.78 -1.77
CA ILE A 152 19.66 16.55 -0.66
C ILE A 152 20.10 15.08 -0.61
N ARG A 153 19.16 14.13 -0.77
CA ARG A 153 19.47 12.69 -0.86
C ARG A 153 20.49 12.39 -1.96
N ASN A 154 20.39 13.07 -3.09
CA ASN A 154 21.17 12.77 -4.29
C ASN A 154 22.45 13.62 -4.45
N LEU A 155 22.91 14.32 -3.40
CA LEU A 155 24.17 15.08 -3.46
C LEU A 155 25.36 14.16 -3.80
N GLU A 156 26.26 14.60 -4.67
CA GLU A 156 27.46 13.83 -5.04
C GLU A 156 28.38 13.60 -3.83
N LEU A 157 28.31 14.47 -2.82
CA LEU A 157 29.01 14.35 -1.55
C LEU A 157 28.87 12.95 -0.93
N TRP A 158 27.69 12.34 -1.01
CA TRP A 158 27.43 11.05 -0.37
C TRP A 158 28.17 9.88 -1.02
N ARG A 159 28.69 10.06 -2.25
CA ARG A 159 29.55 9.06 -2.88
C ARG A 159 30.91 8.96 -2.19
N HIS A 160 31.39 10.08 -1.61
CA HIS A 160 32.62 10.12 -0.82
C HIS A 160 32.40 9.62 0.62
N PHE A 161 31.18 9.82 1.16
CA PHE A 161 30.82 9.42 2.52
C PHE A 161 29.57 8.52 2.55
N PRO A 162 29.65 7.28 2.05
CA PRO A 162 28.47 6.41 1.87
C PRO A 162 27.77 6.09 3.20
N LEU A 163 28.53 5.87 4.27
CA LEU A 163 27.99 5.59 5.62
C LEU A 163 27.21 6.78 6.22
N GLN A 164 27.45 7.98 5.71
CA GLN A 164 26.79 9.20 6.16
C GLN A 164 25.62 9.59 5.23
N SER A 165 25.36 8.83 4.17
CA SER A 165 24.27 9.13 3.25
C SER A 165 22.90 9.09 3.96
N PRO A 166 21.99 10.03 3.66
CA PRO A 166 20.62 9.99 4.17
C PRO A 166 19.70 9.07 3.34
N VAL A 167 20.22 8.35 2.35
CA VAL A 167 19.44 7.47 1.45
C VAL A 167 18.60 6.46 2.22
N ASP A 168 19.19 5.73 3.17
CA ASP A 168 18.47 4.73 3.94
C ASP A 168 17.43 5.37 4.87
N THR A 169 17.73 6.51 5.47
CA THR A 169 16.77 7.25 6.29
C THR A 169 15.56 7.69 5.47
N PHE A 170 15.79 8.26 4.28
CA PHE A 170 14.73 8.65 3.37
C PHE A 170 13.85 7.46 2.98
N ARG A 171 14.48 6.32 2.66
CA ARG A 171 13.78 5.07 2.33
C ARG A 171 12.93 4.56 3.49
N CYS A 172 13.51 4.47 4.69
CA CYS A 172 12.81 4.00 5.89
C CYS A 172 11.61 4.89 6.25
N GLU A 173 11.76 6.21 6.19
CA GLU A 173 10.66 7.13 6.50
C GLU A 173 9.54 7.01 5.44
N LEU A 174 9.86 6.90 4.14
CA LEU A 174 8.85 6.65 3.09
C LEU A 174 8.12 5.30 3.28
N GLN A 175 8.83 4.24 3.61
CA GLN A 175 8.23 2.94 3.91
C GLN A 175 7.31 3.04 5.14
N GLY A 176 7.79 3.71 6.20
CA GLY A 176 7.03 3.93 7.43
C GLY A 176 5.69 4.64 7.20
N ILE A 177 5.62 5.60 6.27
CA ILE A 177 4.36 6.26 5.90
C ILE A 177 3.34 5.23 5.37
N ILE A 178 3.74 4.37 4.43
CA ILE A 178 2.86 3.33 3.87
C ILE A 178 2.42 2.38 4.99
N GLU A 179 3.35 1.92 5.83
CA GLU A 179 3.05 0.99 6.92
C GLU A 179 2.03 1.57 7.91
N VAL A 180 2.18 2.84 8.28
CA VAL A 180 1.25 3.54 9.18
C VAL A 180 -0.15 3.63 8.57
N GLU A 181 -0.26 3.96 7.29
CA GLU A 181 -1.53 4.06 6.59
C GLU A 181 -2.22 2.70 6.42
N VAL A 182 -1.48 1.66 6.02
CA VAL A 182 -1.98 0.28 5.96
C VAL A 182 -2.49 -0.16 7.32
N ASN A 183 -1.74 0.14 8.39
CA ASN A 183 -2.14 -0.19 9.75
C ASN A 183 -3.41 0.54 10.19
N SER A 184 -3.58 1.81 9.78
CA SER A 184 -4.78 2.58 10.03
C SER A 184 -5.99 1.98 9.30
N TRP A 185 -5.83 1.66 8.02
CA TRP A 185 -6.87 1.04 7.20
C TRP A 185 -7.33 -0.30 7.77
N VAL A 186 -6.40 -1.19 8.14
CA VAL A 186 -6.72 -2.51 8.72
C VAL A 186 -7.54 -2.39 10.01
N LYS A 187 -7.31 -1.36 10.83
CA LYS A 187 -8.12 -1.13 12.04
C LYS A 187 -9.57 -0.78 11.71
N GLN A 188 -9.81 -0.06 10.60
CA GLN A 188 -11.14 0.38 10.17
C GLN A 188 -11.97 -0.73 9.50
N CYS A 189 -11.33 -1.82 9.04
CA CYS A 189 -11.97 -2.89 8.25
C CYS A 189 -12.80 -3.92 9.05
N GLU A 190 -13.17 -3.65 10.31
CA GLU A 190 -13.86 -4.65 11.16
C GLU A 190 -15.36 -4.81 10.89
N SER A 191 -16.05 -3.77 10.43
CA SER A 191 -17.51 -3.80 10.24
C SER A 191 -17.94 -4.55 8.98
N ASP A 192 -17.16 -4.50 7.90
CA ASP A 192 -17.52 -5.10 6.60
C ASP A 192 -16.26 -5.56 5.84
N LEU A 193 -15.65 -6.64 6.35
CA LEU A 193 -14.42 -7.18 5.80
C LEU A 193 -14.53 -7.60 4.32
N PRO A 194 -15.60 -8.30 3.86
CA PRO A 194 -15.70 -8.70 2.45
C PRO A 194 -15.71 -7.52 1.48
N ASN A 195 -16.44 -6.44 1.80
CA ASN A 195 -16.43 -5.25 0.94
C ASN A 195 -15.11 -4.48 1.02
N ALA A 196 -14.50 -4.39 2.20
CA ALA A 196 -13.22 -3.73 2.37
C ALA A 196 -12.11 -4.41 1.55
N VAL A 197 -11.99 -5.74 1.63
CA VAL A 197 -10.99 -6.51 0.86
C VAL A 197 -11.22 -6.38 -0.64
N ARG A 198 -12.47 -6.47 -1.09
CA ARG A 198 -12.81 -6.27 -2.51
C ARG A 198 -12.46 -4.86 -2.99
N SER A 199 -12.79 -3.83 -2.22
CA SER A 199 -12.46 -2.44 -2.55
C SER A 199 -10.95 -2.21 -2.60
N LEU A 200 -10.20 -2.79 -1.66
CA LEU A 200 -8.75 -2.72 -1.66
C LEU A 200 -8.17 -3.38 -2.91
N THR A 201 -8.66 -4.55 -3.27
CA THR A 201 -8.19 -5.29 -4.44
C THR A 201 -8.39 -4.46 -5.71
N ASN A 202 -9.60 -3.91 -5.92
CA ASN A 202 -9.87 -3.02 -7.04
C ASN A 202 -8.93 -1.80 -7.03
N SER A 203 -8.78 -1.17 -5.88
CA SER A 203 -7.91 0.00 -5.71
C SER A 203 -6.45 -0.30 -6.11
N LEU A 204 -5.91 -1.44 -5.66
CA LEU A 204 -4.56 -1.87 -6.05
C LEU A 204 -4.48 -2.20 -7.55
N SER A 205 -5.46 -2.90 -8.12
CA SER A 205 -5.44 -3.27 -9.54
C SER A 205 -5.57 -2.07 -10.48
N PHE A 206 -6.31 -1.02 -10.11
CA PHE A 206 -6.57 0.13 -10.98
C PHE A 206 -5.60 1.29 -10.80
N PHE A 207 -5.09 1.51 -9.58
CA PHE A 207 -4.37 2.75 -9.26
C PHE A 207 -2.92 2.55 -8.84
N SER A 208 -2.44 1.30 -8.65
CA SER A 208 -1.11 1.07 -8.07
C SER A 208 0.05 1.49 -8.97
N ASP A 209 -0.09 1.51 -10.30
CA ASP A 209 1.01 1.76 -11.24
C ASP A 209 1.78 3.06 -10.95
N SER A 210 1.07 4.15 -10.68
CA SER A 210 1.72 5.44 -10.36
C SER A 210 2.48 5.41 -9.04
N TYR A 211 1.98 4.65 -8.07
CA TYR A 211 2.64 4.48 -6.79
C TYR A 211 3.85 3.55 -6.94
N ILE A 212 3.72 2.45 -7.68
CA ILE A 212 4.83 1.54 -7.99
C ILE A 212 5.96 2.30 -8.68
N SER A 213 5.65 3.17 -9.66
CA SER A 213 6.65 3.99 -10.33
C SER A 213 7.34 4.98 -9.38
N LEU A 214 6.57 5.72 -8.57
CA LEU A 214 7.12 6.68 -7.61
C LEU A 214 8.03 5.98 -6.58
N PHE A 215 7.53 4.94 -5.91
CA PHE A 215 8.28 4.24 -4.87
C PHE A 215 9.43 3.41 -5.46
N GLY A 216 9.27 2.89 -6.68
CA GLY A 216 10.31 2.19 -7.41
C GLY A 216 11.53 3.07 -7.70
N TYR A 217 11.36 4.37 -7.95
CA TYR A 217 12.47 5.32 -8.07
C TYR A 217 13.36 5.40 -6.82
N PHE A 218 12.83 5.01 -5.66
CA PHE A 218 13.54 5.00 -4.38
C PHE A 218 13.91 3.58 -3.90
N ASP A 219 13.88 2.58 -4.80
CA ASP A 219 14.15 1.17 -4.48
C ASP A 219 13.18 0.58 -3.43
N ILE A 220 11.93 1.06 -3.43
CA ILE A 220 10.85 0.58 -2.57
C ILE A 220 9.84 -0.20 -3.42
N SER A 221 9.65 -1.48 -3.09
CA SER A 221 8.52 -2.25 -3.61
C SER A 221 7.24 -1.85 -2.88
N TYR A 222 6.45 -0.96 -3.47
CA TYR A 222 5.19 -0.47 -2.89
C TYR A 222 4.26 -1.63 -2.49
N ILE A 223 3.97 -2.52 -3.44
CA ILE A 223 3.14 -3.70 -3.20
C ILE A 223 3.79 -4.62 -2.16
N GLY A 224 5.12 -4.79 -2.19
CA GLY A 224 5.85 -5.57 -1.19
C GLY A 224 5.66 -5.05 0.24
N VAL A 225 5.78 -3.73 0.46
CA VAL A 225 5.57 -3.11 1.78
C VAL A 225 4.13 -3.24 2.25
N VAL A 226 3.17 -3.01 1.35
CA VAL A 226 1.73 -3.17 1.62
C VAL A 226 1.44 -4.60 2.09
N PHE A 227 1.88 -5.61 1.33
CA PHE A 227 1.61 -7.01 1.67
C PHE A 227 2.36 -7.47 2.91
N ALA A 228 3.62 -7.06 3.11
CA ALA A 228 4.36 -7.37 4.34
C ALA A 228 3.63 -6.86 5.59
N THR A 229 2.98 -5.69 5.48
CA THR A 229 2.21 -5.10 6.58
C THR A 229 0.82 -5.72 6.74
N LEU A 230 0.17 -6.07 5.63
CA LEU A 230 -1.17 -6.67 5.62
C LEU A 230 -1.15 -8.13 6.08
N ASP A 231 -0.13 -8.90 5.72
CA ASP A 231 -0.12 -10.36 5.74
C ASP A 231 -0.70 -10.95 7.03
N GLN A 232 -0.03 -10.78 8.16
CA GLN A 232 -0.48 -11.34 9.43
C GLN A 232 -1.78 -10.72 9.93
N LYS A 233 -2.00 -9.42 9.73
CA LYS A 233 -3.13 -8.70 10.33
C LYS A 233 -4.43 -9.03 9.62
N LEU A 234 -4.38 -9.04 8.29
CA LEU A 234 -5.50 -9.38 7.45
C LEU A 234 -5.80 -10.89 7.51
N SER A 235 -4.78 -11.75 7.59
CA SER A 235 -4.95 -13.20 7.79
C SER A 235 -5.68 -13.51 9.10
N LYS A 236 -5.27 -12.87 10.21
CA LYS A 236 -5.97 -12.99 11.50
C LYS A 236 -7.40 -12.48 11.45
N LYS A 237 -7.70 -11.44 10.66
CA LYS A 237 -9.07 -10.92 10.51
C LYS A 237 -9.93 -11.82 9.63
N GLY A 238 -9.43 -12.29 8.49
CA GLY A 238 -10.10 -13.24 7.60
C GLY A 238 -10.46 -14.52 8.32
N THR A 239 -9.49 -15.15 8.99
CA THR A 239 -9.72 -16.36 9.78
C THR A 239 -10.77 -16.16 10.89
N ARG A 240 -10.71 -15.03 11.61
CA ARG A 240 -11.70 -14.71 12.65
C ARG A 240 -13.08 -14.46 12.08
N PHE A 241 -13.18 -13.77 10.94
CA PHE A 241 -14.44 -13.52 10.26
C PHE A 241 -15.12 -14.83 9.87
N VAL A 242 -14.41 -15.71 9.16
CA VAL A 242 -14.96 -17.00 8.70
C VAL A 242 -15.40 -17.87 9.89
N ARG A 243 -14.60 -17.95 10.95
CA ARG A 243 -14.97 -18.69 12.17
C ARG A 243 -16.20 -18.11 12.88
N ARG A 244 -16.33 -16.77 12.93
CA ARG A 244 -17.50 -16.13 13.53
C ARG A 244 -18.76 -16.37 12.71
N ALA A 245 -18.67 -16.15 11.40
CA ALA A 245 -19.76 -16.39 10.46
C ALA A 245 -20.26 -17.84 10.56
N LEU A 246 -19.34 -18.80 10.68
CA LEU A 246 -19.67 -20.22 10.80
C LEU A 246 -20.35 -20.56 12.14
N ARG A 247 -19.94 -19.91 13.24
CA ARG A 247 -20.56 -20.12 14.57
C ARG A 247 -21.95 -19.47 14.68
N SER A 248 -22.18 -18.39 13.96
CA SER A 248 -23.48 -17.70 13.93
C SER A 248 -24.43 -18.27 12.89
N LEU A 249 -23.99 -19.24 12.09
CA LEU A 249 -24.79 -19.82 11.02
C LEU A 249 -25.90 -20.70 11.62
N ASP A 250 -27.13 -20.37 11.29
CA ASP A 250 -28.27 -21.26 11.51
C ASP A 250 -28.50 -22.09 10.24
N THR A 251 -28.14 -23.37 10.32
CA THR A 251 -28.22 -24.31 9.18
C THR A 251 -29.65 -24.69 8.80
N HIS A 252 -30.65 -24.31 9.60
CA HIS A 252 -32.06 -24.57 9.33
C HIS A 252 -32.78 -23.36 8.71
N ASN A 253 -32.10 -22.22 8.61
CA ASN A 253 -32.65 -21.00 8.04
C ASN A 253 -32.01 -20.69 6.67
N ASP A 254 -32.81 -20.80 5.61
CA ASP A 254 -32.37 -20.55 4.23
C ASP A 254 -31.83 -19.12 4.02
N GLU A 255 -32.42 -18.10 4.67
CA GLU A 255 -31.94 -16.72 4.56
C GLU A 255 -30.56 -16.53 5.23
N SER A 256 -30.34 -17.24 6.35
CA SER A 256 -29.05 -17.25 7.06
C SER A 256 -27.97 -17.90 6.21
N LEU A 257 -28.29 -19.04 5.58
CA LEU A 257 -27.41 -19.74 4.65
C LEU A 257 -27.07 -18.89 3.42
N GLU A 258 -28.06 -18.22 2.81
CA GLU A 258 -27.84 -17.34 1.66
C GLU A 258 -26.93 -16.16 2.02
N SER A 259 -27.19 -15.48 3.14
CA SER A 259 -26.35 -14.36 3.62
C SER A 259 -24.92 -14.81 3.92
N PHE A 260 -24.77 -15.97 4.59
CA PHE A 260 -23.48 -16.57 4.89
C PHE A 260 -22.69 -16.91 3.63
N THR A 261 -23.31 -17.59 2.65
CA THR A 261 -22.66 -17.97 1.40
C THR A 261 -22.22 -16.74 0.62
N LYS A 262 -23.10 -15.74 0.46
CA LYS A 262 -22.74 -14.47 -0.20
C LYS A 262 -21.55 -13.78 0.47
N ALA A 263 -21.55 -13.67 1.78
CA ALA A 263 -20.47 -12.99 2.52
C ALA A 263 -19.14 -13.74 2.44
N THR A 264 -19.16 -15.07 2.60
CA THR A 264 -17.95 -15.90 2.61
C THR A 264 -17.36 -16.13 1.23
N MET A 265 -18.18 -16.34 0.20
CA MET A 265 -17.71 -16.43 -1.20
C MET A 265 -17.12 -15.10 -1.67
N LYS A 266 -17.78 -13.98 -1.36
CA LYS A 266 -17.26 -12.64 -1.69
C LYS A 266 -15.91 -12.36 -1.03
N LEU A 267 -15.74 -12.81 0.22
CA LEU A 267 -14.46 -12.68 0.91
C LEU A 267 -13.40 -13.60 0.29
N PHE A 268 -13.76 -14.84 -0.07
CA PHE A 268 -12.86 -15.77 -0.75
C PHE A 268 -12.35 -15.20 -2.07
N GLU A 269 -13.26 -14.69 -2.91
CA GLU A 269 -12.92 -14.05 -4.18
C GLU A 269 -12.05 -12.80 -3.97
N GLY A 270 -12.38 -11.99 -2.95
CA GLY A 270 -11.57 -10.85 -2.54
C GLY A 270 -10.13 -11.24 -2.21
N PHE A 271 -9.92 -12.29 -1.41
CA PHE A 271 -8.58 -12.79 -1.08
C PHE A 271 -7.87 -13.38 -2.29
N LYS A 272 -8.56 -14.15 -3.12
CA LYS A 272 -8.02 -14.71 -4.36
C LYS A 272 -7.44 -13.61 -5.26
N ASN A 273 -8.24 -12.59 -5.54
CA ASN A 273 -7.84 -11.50 -6.42
C ASN A 273 -6.74 -10.64 -5.78
N LEU A 274 -6.77 -10.44 -4.45
CA LEU A 274 -5.70 -9.76 -3.73
C LEU A 274 -4.37 -10.53 -3.84
N ILE A 275 -4.38 -11.86 -3.67
CA ILE A 275 -3.20 -12.70 -3.82
C ILE A 275 -2.69 -12.71 -5.27
N LYS A 276 -3.57 -12.63 -6.26
CA LYS A 276 -3.17 -12.48 -7.66
C LYS A 276 -2.30 -11.23 -7.86
N VAL A 277 -2.72 -10.08 -7.32
CA VAL A 277 -1.94 -8.84 -7.33
C VAL A 277 -0.57 -9.03 -6.65
N ALA A 278 -0.53 -9.73 -5.52
CA ALA A 278 0.72 -10.03 -4.82
C ALA A 278 1.69 -10.88 -5.66
N LYS A 279 1.16 -11.92 -6.32
CA LYS A 279 1.92 -12.83 -7.19
C LYS A 279 2.46 -12.11 -8.43
N GLU A 280 1.65 -11.27 -9.07
CA GLU A 280 2.07 -10.43 -10.20
C GLU A 280 3.22 -9.49 -9.82
N ALA A 281 3.17 -8.93 -8.60
CA ALA A 281 4.22 -8.11 -8.02
C ALA A 281 5.42 -8.90 -7.42
N ARG A 282 5.43 -10.24 -7.56
CA ARG A 282 6.48 -11.15 -7.03
C ARG A 282 6.74 -11.00 -5.54
N VAL A 283 5.69 -10.74 -4.76
CA VAL A 283 5.77 -10.72 -3.29
C VAL A 283 6.04 -12.14 -2.78
N LYS A 284 6.88 -12.27 -1.75
CA LYS A 284 7.15 -13.57 -1.12
C LYS A 284 5.89 -14.12 -0.46
N ASP A 285 5.71 -15.44 -0.55
CA ASP A 285 4.58 -16.12 0.06
C ASP A 285 4.58 -15.92 1.59
N GLY A 286 3.41 -15.53 2.11
CA GLY A 286 3.14 -15.29 3.53
C GLY A 286 1.90 -16.05 4.02
N GLU A 287 1.40 -15.71 5.22
CA GLU A 287 0.20 -16.35 5.79
C GLU A 287 -1.04 -16.16 4.89
N LEU A 288 -1.18 -15.00 4.26
CA LEU A 288 -2.33 -14.63 3.43
C LEU A 288 -2.45 -15.53 2.20
N PHE A 289 -1.34 -16.09 1.72
CA PHE A 289 -1.32 -17.01 0.57
C PHE A 289 -1.97 -18.36 0.90
N SER A 290 -2.14 -18.68 2.19
CA SER A 290 -2.83 -19.88 2.67
C SER A 290 -4.34 -19.67 2.89
N TYR A 291 -4.92 -18.57 2.40
CA TYR A 291 -6.30 -18.16 2.68
C TYR A 291 -7.34 -19.26 2.42
N GLU A 292 -7.14 -20.08 1.39
CA GLU A 292 -8.09 -21.14 1.01
C GLU A 292 -8.39 -22.12 2.18
N SER A 293 -7.37 -22.42 2.98
CA SER A 293 -7.51 -23.32 4.14
C SER A 293 -8.49 -22.81 5.20
N TRP A 294 -8.74 -21.49 5.25
CA TRP A 294 -9.63 -20.90 6.24
C TRP A 294 -11.09 -21.18 5.92
N PHE A 295 -11.40 -21.46 4.65
CA PHE A 295 -12.76 -21.66 4.16
C PHE A 295 -13.17 -23.13 4.09
N THR A 296 -12.28 -24.09 4.38
CA THR A 296 -12.56 -25.53 4.24
C THR A 296 -13.83 -25.99 4.96
N ALA A 297 -14.05 -25.51 6.19
CA ALA A 297 -15.25 -25.85 6.96
C ALA A 297 -16.51 -25.11 6.48
N SER A 298 -16.34 -23.94 5.84
CA SER A 298 -17.43 -23.10 5.35
C SER A 298 -17.90 -23.48 3.95
N ALA A 299 -17.01 -24.07 3.16
CA ALA A 299 -17.26 -24.36 1.75
C ALA A 299 -18.39 -25.37 1.54
N VAL A 300 -18.62 -26.28 2.49
CA VAL A 300 -19.75 -27.24 2.47
C VAL A 300 -21.11 -26.52 2.37
N PHE A 301 -21.22 -25.30 2.92
CA PHE A 301 -22.46 -24.53 2.91
C PHE A 301 -22.67 -23.74 1.62
N TRP A 302 -21.61 -23.50 0.82
CA TRP A 302 -21.74 -22.77 -0.43
C TRP A 302 -22.67 -23.47 -1.41
N THR A 303 -22.57 -24.80 -1.51
CA THR A 303 -23.48 -25.63 -2.31
C THR A 303 -24.92 -25.64 -1.79
N PHE A 304 -25.16 -25.31 -0.52
CA PHE A 304 -26.49 -25.41 0.08
C PHE A 304 -27.42 -24.28 -0.38
N THR A 305 -26.91 -23.05 -0.48
CA THR A 305 -27.68 -21.93 -1.07
C THR A 305 -28.04 -22.22 -2.52
N TRP A 306 -27.09 -22.77 -3.28
CA TRP A 306 -27.33 -23.21 -4.65
C TRP A 306 -28.37 -24.32 -4.73
N ARG A 307 -28.35 -25.28 -3.81
CA ARG A 307 -29.36 -26.35 -3.74
C ARG A 307 -30.78 -25.80 -3.64
N THR A 308 -31.03 -24.90 -2.69
CA THR A 308 -32.38 -24.32 -2.51
C THR A 308 -32.83 -23.56 -3.76
N MET A 309 -31.93 -22.79 -4.38
CA MET A 309 -32.21 -22.06 -5.62
C MET A 309 -32.48 -22.99 -6.81
N CYS A 310 -31.61 -23.98 -7.03
CA CYS A 310 -31.72 -24.92 -8.13
C CYS A 310 -32.98 -25.77 -8.03
N ARG A 311 -33.31 -26.25 -6.83
CA ARG A 311 -34.54 -27.02 -6.57
C ARG A 311 -35.79 -26.20 -6.89
N ARG A 312 -35.83 -24.94 -6.43
CA ARG A 312 -36.95 -24.02 -6.70
C ARG A 312 -37.13 -23.78 -8.20
N LEU A 313 -36.04 -23.55 -8.92
CA LEU A 313 -36.06 -23.30 -10.36
C LEU A 313 -36.45 -24.56 -11.14
N THR A 314 -35.91 -25.72 -10.76
CA THR A 314 -36.25 -27.02 -11.39
C THR A 314 -37.72 -27.37 -11.21
N LEU A 315 -38.26 -27.23 -9.99
CA LEU A 315 -39.68 -27.45 -9.71
C LEU A 315 -40.59 -26.50 -10.49
N ARG A 316 -40.18 -25.23 -10.63
CA ARG A 316 -40.91 -24.25 -11.43
C ARG A 316 -40.94 -24.66 -12.91
N SER A 317 -39.79 -25.04 -13.48
CA SER A 317 -39.74 -25.47 -14.88
C SER A 317 -40.52 -26.78 -15.12
N LEU A 318 -40.54 -27.71 -14.16
CA LEU A 318 -41.39 -28.90 -14.24
C LEU A 318 -42.89 -28.57 -14.20
N ALA A 319 -43.30 -27.58 -13.42
CA ALA A 319 -44.68 -27.11 -13.38
C ALA A 319 -45.09 -26.46 -14.72
N GLU A 320 -44.21 -25.64 -15.30
CA GLU A 320 -44.43 -25.01 -16.62
C GLU A 320 -44.58 -26.06 -17.74
N ASP A 321 -43.81 -27.15 -17.69
CA ASP A 321 -43.93 -28.28 -18.64
C ASP A 321 -45.24 -29.07 -18.49
N ASN A 322 -45.79 -29.17 -17.27
CA ASN A 322 -47.05 -29.87 -17.01
C ASN A 322 -48.28 -29.06 -17.47
N GLU A 323 -48.16 -27.73 -17.59
CA GLU A 323 -49.25 -26.84 -18.02
C GLU A 323 -49.26 -26.57 -19.54
N GLY A 324 -48.14 -26.80 -20.23
CA GLY A 324 -47.98 -26.56 -21.67
C GLY A 324 -48.11 -27.80 -22.54
N ILE A 325 -48.75 -27.69 -23.71
CA ILE A 325 -48.65 -28.70 -24.77
C ILE A 325 -47.26 -28.54 -25.41
N CYS A 326 -46.29 -29.35 -24.99
CA CYS A 326 -44.95 -29.34 -25.57
C CYS A 326 -44.87 -30.31 -26.75
N ASP A 327 -44.79 -29.77 -27.98
CA ASP A 327 -44.56 -30.53 -29.22
C ASP A 327 -43.07 -30.83 -29.50
N GLU A 328 -42.18 -30.49 -28.57
CA GLU A 328 -40.72 -30.63 -28.73
C GLU A 328 -40.20 -32.01 -28.26
N ARG A 329 -39.16 -32.53 -28.94
CA ARG A 329 -38.49 -33.82 -28.57
C ARG A 329 -37.75 -33.78 -27.23
N VAL A 330 -37.51 -32.59 -26.69
CA VAL A 330 -36.84 -32.35 -25.42
C VAL A 330 -37.68 -31.35 -24.65
N LEU A 331 -38.01 -31.67 -23.41
CA LEU A 331 -38.82 -30.81 -22.55
C LEU A 331 -38.02 -29.56 -22.11
N PRO A 332 -38.63 -28.36 -22.11
CA PRO A 332 -37.98 -27.13 -21.64
C PRO A 332 -37.41 -27.22 -20.22
N SER A 333 -38.03 -27.98 -19.31
CA SER A 333 -37.45 -28.22 -17.97
C SER A 333 -36.12 -28.94 -17.99
N VAL A 334 -35.88 -29.84 -18.95
CA VAL A 334 -34.59 -30.55 -19.10
C VAL A 334 -33.50 -29.58 -19.52
N VAL A 335 -33.81 -28.66 -20.45
CA VAL A 335 -32.87 -27.63 -20.88
C VAL A 335 -32.55 -26.66 -19.74
N ASN A 336 -33.58 -26.19 -19.02
CA ASN A 336 -33.40 -25.30 -17.87
C ASN A 336 -32.62 -25.97 -16.73
N PHE A 337 -32.92 -27.24 -16.43
CA PHE A 337 -32.18 -28.03 -15.45
C PHE A 337 -30.68 -28.09 -15.79
N LEU A 338 -30.34 -28.44 -17.03
CA LEU A 338 -28.95 -28.48 -17.49
C LEU A 338 -28.27 -27.11 -17.44
N ALA A 339 -28.98 -26.04 -17.83
CA ALA A 339 -28.45 -24.68 -17.80
C ALA A 339 -28.10 -24.23 -16.38
N ILE A 340 -28.98 -24.50 -15.41
CA ILE A 340 -28.76 -24.15 -13.99
C ILE A 340 -27.56 -24.91 -13.42
N HIS A 341 -27.46 -26.21 -13.68
CA HIS A 341 -26.34 -27.02 -13.19
C HIS A 341 -25.02 -26.68 -13.88
N LYS A 342 -25.07 -26.28 -15.16
CA LYS A 342 -23.91 -25.75 -15.85
C LYS A 342 -23.43 -24.44 -15.20
N ALA A 343 -24.33 -23.50 -14.92
CA ALA A 343 -23.98 -22.24 -14.26
C ALA A 343 -23.34 -22.48 -12.88
N LEU A 344 -23.88 -23.42 -12.10
CA LEU A 344 -23.29 -23.84 -10.83
C LEU A 344 -21.85 -24.35 -10.99
N CYS A 345 -21.61 -25.22 -11.98
CA CYS A 345 -20.28 -25.74 -12.27
C CYS A 345 -19.32 -24.64 -12.74
N GLU A 346 -19.78 -23.71 -13.57
CA GLU A 346 -18.99 -22.56 -14.03
C GLU A 346 -18.58 -21.66 -12.86
N ASP A 347 -19.50 -21.34 -11.93
CA ASP A 347 -19.19 -20.57 -10.73
C ASP A 347 -18.12 -21.25 -9.86
N PHE A 348 -18.16 -22.58 -9.73
CA PHE A 348 -17.10 -23.32 -9.03
C PHE A 348 -15.78 -23.34 -9.77
N ILE A 349 -15.78 -23.45 -11.10
CA ILE A 349 -14.57 -23.34 -11.91
C ILE A 349 -13.95 -21.95 -11.74
N HIS A 350 -14.77 -20.90 -11.69
CA HIS A 350 -14.33 -19.52 -11.46
C HIS A 350 -13.68 -19.29 -10.09
N LEU A 351 -13.87 -20.18 -9.11
CA LEU A 351 -13.13 -20.12 -7.85
C LEU A 351 -11.64 -20.45 -8.03
N GLU A 352 -11.26 -21.21 -9.07
CA GLU A 352 -9.87 -21.63 -9.36
C GLU A 352 -9.13 -22.16 -8.11
N LEU A 353 -9.77 -23.08 -7.39
CA LEU A 353 -9.28 -23.63 -6.13
C LEU A 353 -7.90 -24.31 -6.31
N GLN A 354 -6.89 -23.84 -5.58
CA GLN A 354 -5.54 -24.42 -5.61
C GLN A 354 -5.38 -25.55 -4.57
N ASN A 355 -6.18 -25.52 -3.50
CA ASN A 355 -6.18 -26.50 -2.44
C ASN A 355 -7.00 -27.74 -2.84
N ALA A 356 -6.31 -28.87 -3.02
CA ALA A 356 -6.90 -30.14 -3.41
C ALA A 356 -8.03 -30.61 -2.48
N ASN A 357 -7.94 -30.38 -1.17
CA ASN A 357 -8.98 -30.78 -0.22
C ASN A 357 -10.25 -29.94 -0.40
N LEU A 358 -10.09 -28.62 -0.61
CA LEU A 358 -11.21 -27.71 -0.85
C LEU A 358 -11.89 -28.04 -2.18
N ALA A 359 -11.10 -28.27 -3.23
CA ALA A 359 -11.59 -28.70 -4.53
C ALA A 359 -12.37 -30.01 -4.44
N LEU A 360 -11.83 -31.02 -3.75
CA LEU A 360 -12.49 -32.31 -3.55
C LEU A 360 -13.81 -32.19 -2.79
N ILE A 361 -13.85 -31.40 -1.70
CA ILE A 361 -15.10 -31.15 -0.96
C ILE A 361 -16.14 -30.51 -1.88
N GLN A 362 -15.77 -29.49 -2.67
CA GLN A 362 -16.71 -28.86 -3.60
C GLN A 362 -17.19 -29.82 -4.68
N SER A 363 -16.28 -30.58 -5.31
CA SER A 363 -16.64 -31.56 -6.35
C SER A 363 -17.59 -32.65 -5.80
N LEU A 364 -17.32 -33.18 -4.61
CA LEU A 364 -18.18 -34.18 -3.97
C LEU A 364 -19.56 -33.60 -3.62
N MET A 365 -19.61 -32.39 -3.07
CA MET A 365 -20.88 -31.76 -2.71
C MET A 365 -21.73 -31.44 -3.95
N THR A 366 -21.12 -30.96 -5.04
CA THR A 366 -21.81 -30.74 -6.32
C THR A 366 -22.30 -32.04 -6.95
N PHE A 367 -21.51 -33.12 -6.87
CA PHE A 367 -21.92 -34.45 -7.34
C PHE A 367 -23.10 -35.01 -6.52
N LEU A 368 -23.01 -34.97 -5.19
CA LEU A 368 -24.11 -35.43 -4.32
C LEU A 368 -25.38 -34.59 -4.51
N PHE A 369 -25.23 -33.29 -4.77
CA PHE A 369 -26.35 -32.41 -5.08
C PHE A 369 -27.03 -32.78 -6.40
N THR A 370 -26.27 -32.86 -7.49
CA THR A 370 -26.79 -33.24 -8.83
C THR A 370 -27.45 -34.62 -8.80
N GLN A 371 -26.86 -35.60 -8.11
CA GLN A 371 -27.43 -36.92 -7.96
C GLN A 371 -28.79 -36.90 -7.24
N ASN A 372 -28.90 -36.16 -6.13
CA ASN A 372 -30.15 -36.03 -5.37
C ASN A 372 -31.27 -35.36 -6.16
N GLU A 373 -30.97 -34.32 -6.94
CA GLU A 373 -31.99 -33.67 -7.79
C GLU A 373 -32.42 -34.57 -8.95
N CYS A 374 -31.49 -35.30 -9.59
CA CYS A 374 -31.83 -36.28 -10.62
C CYS A 374 -32.76 -37.39 -10.08
N THR A 375 -32.54 -37.87 -8.85
CA THR A 375 -33.45 -38.85 -8.22
C THR A 375 -34.83 -38.26 -7.95
N LEU A 376 -34.92 -37.02 -7.48
CA LEU A 376 -36.20 -36.33 -7.26
C LEU A 376 -36.96 -36.10 -8.57
N GLN A 377 -36.25 -35.74 -9.65
CA GLN A 377 -36.86 -35.58 -10.96
C GLN A 377 -37.37 -36.92 -11.51
N ALA A 378 -36.62 -38.01 -11.32
CA ALA A 378 -37.07 -39.36 -11.70
C ALA A 378 -38.33 -39.81 -10.94
N GLU A 379 -38.42 -39.51 -9.64
CA GLU A 379 -39.61 -39.78 -8.81
C GLU A 379 -40.81 -38.89 -9.19
N ALA A 380 -40.58 -37.63 -9.57
CA ALA A 380 -41.63 -36.70 -10.00
C ALA A 380 -42.15 -36.99 -11.42
N SER A 381 -41.33 -37.63 -12.26
CA SER A 381 -41.67 -37.99 -13.65
C SER A 381 -42.18 -39.43 -13.81
N THR A 382 -42.22 -40.24 -12.73
CA THR A 382 -43.01 -41.47 -12.72
C THR A 382 -44.50 -41.15 -12.83
N PRO A 383 -45.21 -41.63 -13.87
CA PRO A 383 -46.63 -41.37 -13.98
C PRO A 383 -47.36 -42.07 -12.84
N LEU A 384 -48.31 -41.37 -12.20
CA LEU A 384 -49.42 -41.96 -11.45
C LEU A 384 -50.23 -42.86 -12.39
N SER A 385 -49.72 -44.04 -12.71
CA SER A 385 -50.52 -45.16 -13.17
C SER A 385 -50.74 -46.09 -11.98
N CYS A 386 -52.00 -46.51 -11.80
CA CYS A 386 -52.50 -47.44 -10.78
C CYS A 386 -53.00 -46.86 -9.45
N ILE A 387 -54.03 -46.01 -9.48
CA ILE A 387 -55.19 -46.20 -8.56
C ILE A 387 -56.50 -45.96 -9.33
N THR A 388 -56.98 -47.02 -9.98
CA THR A 388 -58.42 -47.27 -10.16
C THR A 388 -58.67 -48.72 -9.79
N THR A 389 -58.94 -48.94 -8.50
CA THR A 389 -59.53 -50.18 -7.98
C THR A 389 -61.04 -50.16 -8.17
N LYS A 390 -61.53 -51.16 -8.91
CA LYS A 390 -62.90 -51.70 -9.02
C LYS A 390 -63.99 -50.82 -9.61
#